data_AF-A0A9W9ZWQ3-F1
#
_entry.id   AF-A0A9W9ZWQ3-F1
#
_cell.length_a   1.000
_cell.length_b   1.000
_cell.length_c   1.000
_cell.angle_alpha   90.00
_cell.angle_beta   90.00
_cell.angle_gamma   90.00
#
_symmetry.space_group_name_H-M   'P 1'
#
loop_
_entity.id
_entity.type
_entity.pdbx_description
1 polymer ?
#
loop_
_entity_poly.entity_id
_entity_poly.type
_entity_poly.pdbx_seq_one_letter_code
_entity_poly.pdbx_strand_id
1 'polypeptide(L)'
;MNPIWSQFVFLVISCCSVKLVNSCSQDTFDIDAKACRNGFFSSIKQNPKQDCSTPYNDMKNCINTVFYGCRNNTDYKALVTIASRAQTIIASESHFCKDGMLNSLKGVNLPDCRKKAVKKAKKCAASFYRKFSQNKTSPSLCRKYTKAKKCIARAMAKYCKKTERVQQILKTYQDTFNPYCPGSVDAQEKPVRSTSSPFGTCTEREYFIMTRVCMARFVQTLQKYPKKPCRWVFTHKLHNCAKDITLHCHKNDSNYVKQNIEKSFDRNRPFQERKFCDGIYFQLSYPSPKRNQCKKDYFLAKHKCEESYIATYKKNKADVTLCRKYAQAKNCAKNASLSLCKDTPQLRDEVNFIYDRFNPFCFNLSDPPSNKGRWERVTRESGAQRLTNTSVPTRGSTSDSVSSGGQSLYAKLLNIVVALCFLSLRVVVF
;
A
#
# COMPACT_ATOMS: atom_id res chain seq x y z
N MET A 1 -6.26 -58.14 24.12
CA MET A 1 -5.81 -57.60 25.41
C MET A 1 -4.42 -57.03 25.20
N ASN A 2 -4.24 -55.73 25.43
CA ASN A 2 -2.92 -55.09 25.62
C ASN A 2 -2.26 -55.68 26.88
N PRO A 3 -0.92 -55.64 27.08
CA PRO A 3 -0.06 -54.47 26.80
C PRO A 3 1.39 -54.80 26.36
N ILE A 4 2.18 -53.78 26.00
CA ILE A 4 3.61 -53.67 26.38
C ILE A 4 4.02 -52.19 26.31
N TRP A 5 4.66 -51.76 27.38
CA TRP A 5 5.25 -50.46 27.64
C TRP A 5 6.64 -50.33 26.99
N SER A 6 6.95 -49.12 26.51
CA SER A 6 8.18 -48.34 26.73
C SER A 6 9.54 -49.04 26.63
N GLN A 7 10.43 -48.54 25.74
CA GLN A 7 11.78 -48.06 26.07
C GLN A 7 12.49 -47.39 24.86
N PHE A 8 12.94 -46.16 25.09
CA PHE A 8 14.21 -45.48 24.75
C PHE A 8 14.76 -45.43 23.30
N VAL A 9 14.80 -44.26 22.63
CA VAL A 9 15.77 -43.12 22.67
C VAL A 9 16.84 -43.22 21.56
N PHE A 10 17.17 -42.06 20.98
CA PHE A 10 18.18 -41.73 19.96
C PHE A 10 17.77 -41.81 18.47
N LEU A 11 17.10 -40.75 18.00
CA LEU A 11 17.17 -40.32 16.60
C LEU A 11 17.58 -38.84 16.53
N VAL A 12 18.90 -38.65 16.51
CA VAL A 12 19.68 -37.59 15.87
C VAL A 12 18.90 -36.33 15.47
N ILE A 13 18.76 -35.40 16.43
CA ILE A 13 18.47 -33.98 16.15
C ILE A 13 19.81 -33.31 15.80
N SER A 14 20.29 -33.47 14.56
CA SER A 14 21.43 -32.70 14.06
C SER A 14 21.45 -32.73 12.53
N CYS A 15 21.01 -31.64 11.89
CA CYS A 15 21.49 -31.17 10.57
C CYS A 15 20.72 -29.95 10.01
N CYS A 16 19.67 -29.45 10.65
CA CYS A 16 18.98 -28.23 10.19
C CYS A 16 19.48 -26.95 10.86
N SER A 17 20.79 -26.80 11.04
CA SER A 17 21.40 -25.48 11.12
C SER A 17 21.46 -24.92 9.71
N VAL A 18 20.30 -24.57 9.14
CA VAL A 18 20.26 -23.68 7.99
C VAL A 18 20.83 -22.37 8.51
N LYS A 19 22.13 -22.16 8.29
CA LYS A 19 22.73 -20.83 8.38
C LYS A 19 21.88 -19.99 7.44
N LEU A 20 20.94 -19.22 8.01
CA LEU A 20 20.26 -18.15 7.31
C LEU A 20 21.38 -17.18 6.94
N VAL A 21 21.98 -17.39 5.78
CA VAL A 21 22.82 -16.39 5.15
C VAL A 21 21.83 -15.32 4.73
N ASN A 22 21.55 -14.40 5.66
CA ASN A 22 20.80 -13.19 5.39
C ASN A 22 21.58 -12.45 4.31
N SER A 23 21.19 -12.63 3.05
CA SER A 23 21.71 -11.85 1.95
C SER A 23 21.23 -10.41 2.16
N CYS A 24 22.07 -9.61 2.81
CA CYS A 24 21.79 -8.20 3.01
C CYS A 24 21.95 -7.48 1.66
N SER A 25 20.81 -7.22 1.02
CA SER A 25 20.74 -6.36 -0.16
C SER A 25 20.88 -4.88 0.25
N GLN A 26 21.27 -4.03 -0.70
CA GLN A 26 21.30 -2.57 -0.48
C GLN A 26 19.93 -2.01 -0.07
N ASP A 27 18.84 -2.55 -0.64
CA ASP A 27 17.48 -2.13 -0.33
C ASP A 27 17.08 -2.51 1.10
N THR A 28 17.44 -3.72 1.54
CA THR A 28 17.21 -4.17 2.92
C THR A 28 17.96 -3.26 3.90
N PHE A 29 19.23 -3.00 3.64
CA PHE A 29 20.03 -2.07 4.43
C PHE A 29 19.40 -0.67 4.51
N ASP A 30 18.98 -0.10 3.38
CA ASP A 30 18.37 1.22 3.33
C ASP A 30 17.06 1.30 4.14
N ILE A 31 16.23 0.25 4.10
CA ILE A 31 14.98 0.16 4.86
C ILE A 31 15.27 0.13 6.37
N ASP A 32 16.21 -0.71 6.80
CA ASP A 32 16.55 -0.86 8.22
C ASP A 32 17.26 0.40 8.75
N ALA A 33 18.15 1.01 7.97
CA ALA A 33 18.79 2.27 8.30
C ALA A 33 17.79 3.44 8.37
N LYS A 34 16.73 3.44 7.54
CA LYS A 34 15.61 4.39 7.66
C LYS A 34 14.86 4.21 8.99
N ALA A 35 14.71 2.98 9.48
CA ALA A 35 14.11 2.73 10.79
C ALA A 35 14.97 3.31 11.94
N CYS A 36 16.30 3.16 11.90
CA CYS A 36 17.20 3.80 12.86
C CYS A 36 17.04 5.33 12.88
N ARG A 37 17.00 5.97 11.70
CA ARG A 37 16.77 7.44 11.59
C ARG A 37 15.40 7.85 12.13
N ASN A 38 14.36 7.06 11.91
CA ASN A 38 13.06 7.32 12.52
C ASN A 38 13.13 7.25 14.06
N GLY A 39 13.93 6.34 14.62
CA GLY A 39 14.23 6.28 16.05
C GLY A 39 14.79 7.60 16.57
N PHE A 40 15.84 8.13 15.93
CA PHE A 40 16.42 9.44 16.24
C PHE A 40 15.36 10.55 16.31
N PHE A 41 14.58 10.71 15.23
CA PHE A 41 13.59 11.78 15.16
C PHE A 41 12.41 11.58 16.11
N SER A 42 12.07 10.33 16.45
CA SER A 42 11.04 10.04 17.45
C SER A 42 11.51 10.44 18.84
N SER A 43 12.75 10.10 19.20
CA SER A 43 13.38 10.50 20.47
C SER A 43 13.42 12.03 20.61
N ILE A 44 13.91 12.75 19.59
CA ILE A 44 13.94 14.22 19.59
C ILE A 44 12.54 14.86 19.66
N LYS A 45 11.51 14.22 19.09
CA LYS A 45 10.13 14.73 19.18
C LYS A 45 9.53 14.53 20.56
N GLN A 46 9.83 13.40 21.21
CA GLN A 46 9.36 13.11 22.56
C GLN A 46 10.00 14.08 23.56
N ASN A 47 11.31 14.31 23.44
CA ASN A 47 12.08 15.16 24.36
C ASN A 47 12.84 16.26 23.59
N PRO A 48 12.19 17.35 23.14
CA PRO A 48 12.83 18.34 22.26
C PRO A 48 13.96 19.16 22.89
N LYS A 49 14.02 19.17 24.23
CA LYS A 49 15.07 19.85 25.02
C LYS A 49 16.25 18.94 25.36
N GLN A 50 16.18 17.63 25.07
CA GLN A 50 17.29 16.73 25.35
C GLN A 50 18.51 17.10 24.51
N ASP A 51 19.69 16.73 25.03
CA ASP A 51 20.92 16.83 24.25
C ASP A 51 20.81 15.98 22.98
N CYS A 52 21.27 16.53 21.87
CA CYS A 52 21.13 15.89 20.57
C CYS A 52 22.19 14.79 20.34
N SER A 53 23.32 14.86 21.04
CA SER A 53 24.41 13.91 20.87
C SER A 53 24.00 12.50 21.29
N THR A 54 23.23 12.35 22.39
CA THR A 54 22.72 11.04 22.85
C THR A 54 21.91 10.31 21.77
N PRO A 55 20.75 10.82 21.27
CA PRO A 55 19.98 10.12 20.25
C PRO A 55 20.75 9.97 18.93
N TYR A 56 21.67 10.89 18.61
CA TYR A 56 22.52 10.75 17.42
C TYR A 56 23.45 9.54 17.54
N ASN A 57 24.10 9.37 18.70
CA ASN A 57 24.95 8.21 18.97
C ASN A 57 24.15 6.91 18.94
N ASP A 58 22.94 6.89 19.50
CA ASP A 58 22.04 5.72 19.44
C ASP A 58 21.71 5.35 17.98
N MET A 59 21.38 6.35 17.16
CA MET A 59 21.12 6.15 15.73
C MET A 59 22.34 5.64 14.98
N LYS A 60 23.52 6.23 15.24
CA LYS A 60 24.79 5.81 14.64
C LYS A 60 25.10 4.35 15.00
N ASN A 61 24.94 3.98 16.27
CA ASN A 61 25.12 2.62 16.75
C ASN A 61 24.11 1.66 16.11
N CYS A 62 22.83 2.05 16.01
CA CYS A 62 21.79 1.29 15.31
C CYS A 62 22.18 0.99 13.85
N ILE A 63 22.61 2.01 13.09
CA ILE A 63 23.02 1.85 11.68
C ILE A 63 24.26 0.96 11.57
N ASN A 64 25.23 1.11 12.48
CA ASN A 64 26.41 0.25 12.53
C ASN A 64 26.03 -1.21 12.79
N THR A 65 25.10 -1.48 13.70
CA THR A 65 24.58 -2.83 13.96
C THR A 65 23.91 -3.43 12.72
N VAL A 66 23.07 -2.66 12.01
CA VAL A 66 22.47 -3.08 10.74
C VAL A 66 23.58 -3.40 9.71
N PHE A 67 24.59 -2.54 9.58
CA PHE A 67 25.73 -2.76 8.69
C PHE A 67 26.53 -4.03 9.06
N TYR A 68 26.83 -4.26 10.33
CA TYR A 68 27.55 -5.46 10.78
C TYR A 68 26.74 -6.73 10.53
N GLY A 69 25.41 -6.67 10.63
CA GLY A 69 24.53 -7.77 10.21
C GLY A 69 24.67 -8.13 8.73
N CYS A 70 25.08 -7.18 7.88
CA CYS A 70 25.33 -7.38 6.45
C CYS A 70 26.74 -7.95 6.15
N ARG A 71 27.64 -8.03 7.14
CA ARG A 71 29.04 -8.43 6.94
C ARG A 71 29.22 -9.89 6.55
N ASN A 72 28.21 -10.73 6.80
CA ASN A 72 28.19 -12.13 6.37
C ASN A 72 27.84 -12.30 4.88
N ASN A 73 27.69 -11.20 4.13
CA ASN A 73 27.49 -11.24 2.68
C ASN A 73 28.81 -11.64 1.98
N THR A 74 28.78 -12.68 1.15
CA THR A 74 29.94 -13.18 0.40
C THR A 74 30.37 -12.26 -0.74
N ASP A 75 29.54 -11.29 -1.13
CA ASP A 75 29.86 -10.30 -2.15
C ASP A 75 30.59 -9.07 -1.54
N TYR A 76 31.92 -9.06 -1.69
CA TYR A 76 32.77 -7.96 -1.25
C TYR A 76 32.40 -6.60 -1.89
N LYS A 77 32.00 -6.58 -3.18
CA LYS A 77 31.62 -5.32 -3.86
C LYS A 77 30.32 -4.76 -3.27
N ALA A 78 29.36 -5.63 -2.97
CA ALA A 78 28.14 -5.21 -2.26
C ALA A 78 28.47 -4.66 -0.88
N LEU A 79 29.36 -5.30 -0.12
CA LEU A 79 29.75 -4.85 1.21
C LEU A 79 30.43 -3.47 1.20
N VAL A 80 31.36 -3.23 0.26
CA VAL A 80 32.00 -1.90 0.08
C VAL A 80 30.96 -0.83 -0.24
N THR A 81 29.98 -1.16 -1.09
CA THR A 81 28.89 -0.24 -1.43
C THR A 81 28.00 0.07 -0.22
N ILE A 82 27.65 -0.93 0.57
CA ILE A 82 26.87 -0.77 1.80
C ILE A 82 27.66 0.04 2.83
N ALA A 83 28.96 -0.21 2.99
CA ALA A 83 29.81 0.56 3.91
C ALA A 83 29.84 2.06 3.55
N SER A 84 30.03 2.37 2.27
CA SER A 84 29.99 3.75 1.76
C SER A 84 28.62 4.41 2.00
N ARG A 85 27.53 3.65 1.78
CA ARG A 85 26.16 4.11 2.08
C ARG A 85 25.94 4.33 3.58
N ALA A 86 26.43 3.45 4.44
CA ALA A 86 26.30 3.58 5.89
C ALA A 86 26.92 4.90 6.38
N GLN A 87 28.13 5.22 5.92
CA GLN A 87 28.78 6.49 6.23
C GLN A 87 27.97 7.71 5.75
N THR A 88 27.41 7.62 4.54
CA THR A 88 26.57 8.67 3.97
C THR A 88 25.26 8.87 4.77
N ILE A 89 24.65 7.80 5.27
CA ILE A 89 23.41 7.84 6.05
C ILE A 89 23.66 8.33 7.48
N ILE A 90 24.75 7.89 8.12
CA ILE A 90 25.16 8.33 9.47
C ILE A 90 25.45 9.83 9.45
N ALA A 91 26.13 10.31 8.41
CA ALA A 91 26.52 11.72 8.23
C ALA A 91 27.17 12.31 9.50
N SER A 92 27.23 13.64 9.61
CA SER A 92 27.71 14.30 10.83
C SER A 92 26.57 14.55 11.81
N GLU A 93 26.88 14.65 13.10
CA GLU A 93 25.91 15.04 14.12
C GLU A 93 25.22 16.37 13.79
N SER A 94 26.00 17.36 13.35
CA SER A 94 25.47 18.66 12.93
C SER A 94 24.42 18.53 11.82
N HIS A 95 24.55 17.54 10.92
CA HIS A 95 23.56 17.30 9.86
C HIS A 95 22.18 16.96 10.43
N PHE A 96 22.13 16.19 11.51
CA PHE A 96 20.88 15.81 12.17
C PHE A 96 20.41 16.88 13.16
N CYS A 97 21.33 17.38 13.99
CA CYS A 97 21.02 18.24 15.13
C CYS A 97 20.77 19.70 14.77
N LYS A 98 21.51 20.24 13.79
CA LYS A 98 21.39 21.64 13.36
C LYS A 98 20.58 21.75 12.07
N ASP A 99 20.85 20.85 11.13
CA ASP A 99 20.26 20.88 9.79
C ASP A 99 18.99 20.00 9.67
N GLY A 100 18.62 19.24 10.69
CA GLY A 100 17.39 18.43 10.68
C GLY A 100 17.32 17.44 9.51
N MET A 101 18.47 16.88 9.10
CA MET A 101 18.66 15.99 7.94
C MET A 101 18.32 16.61 6.57
N LEU A 102 18.05 17.92 6.52
CA LEU A 102 17.97 18.64 5.26
C LEU A 102 19.35 19.22 4.97
N ASN A 103 20.11 18.62 4.04
CA ASN A 103 21.47 19.08 3.77
C ASN A 103 21.46 20.55 3.28
N SER A 104 22.13 21.43 4.00
CA SER A 104 22.22 22.85 3.68
C SER A 104 23.11 23.15 2.47
N LEU A 105 23.80 22.15 1.93
CA LEU A 105 24.91 22.27 0.97
C LEU A 105 25.93 23.31 1.43
N LYS A 106 26.05 23.50 2.75
CA LYS A 106 26.98 24.46 3.35
C LYS A 106 28.39 23.88 3.21
N GLY A 107 29.29 24.65 2.60
CA GLY A 107 30.67 24.21 2.35
C GLY A 107 30.85 23.18 1.24
N VAL A 108 29.78 22.72 0.59
CA VAL A 108 29.90 21.74 -0.50
C VAL A 108 30.28 22.46 -1.80
N ASN A 109 31.48 22.18 -2.30
CA ASN A 109 31.87 22.55 -3.66
C ASN A 109 31.30 21.52 -4.65
N LEU A 110 30.42 21.99 -5.53
CA LEU A 110 29.82 21.21 -6.62
C LEU A 110 30.32 21.82 -7.93
N PRO A 111 31.48 21.39 -8.46
CA PRO A 111 32.06 21.96 -9.68
C PRO A 111 31.13 21.82 -10.90
N ASP A 112 30.27 20.80 -10.89
CA ASP A 112 29.25 20.56 -11.90
C ASP A 112 28.06 21.53 -11.82
N CYS A 113 28.02 22.39 -10.81
CA CYS A 113 26.91 23.30 -10.55
C CYS A 113 27.34 24.76 -10.67
N ARG A 114 26.48 25.59 -11.28
CA ARG A 114 26.63 27.05 -11.20
C ARG A 114 26.50 27.49 -9.73
N LYS A 115 27.26 28.51 -9.29
CA LYS A 115 27.15 29.10 -7.93
C LYS A 115 25.70 29.43 -7.51
N LYS A 116 24.85 29.78 -8.49
CA LYS A 116 23.41 30.04 -8.31
C LYS A 116 22.62 28.82 -7.79
N ALA A 117 23.04 27.60 -8.11
CA ALA A 117 22.41 26.36 -7.62
C ALA A 117 22.46 26.29 -6.09
N VAL A 118 23.67 26.42 -5.53
CA VAL A 118 23.92 26.36 -4.08
C VAL A 118 23.20 27.51 -3.35
N LYS A 119 23.26 28.74 -3.89
CA LYS A 119 22.53 29.89 -3.33
C LYS A 119 21.01 29.64 -3.30
N LYS A 120 20.44 29.07 -4.36
CA LYS A 120 19.00 28.76 -4.43
C LYS A 120 18.62 27.62 -3.49
N ALA A 121 19.42 26.56 -3.42
CA ALA A 121 19.21 25.43 -2.51
C ALA A 121 19.19 25.89 -1.04
N LYS A 122 20.15 26.74 -0.63
CA LYS A 122 20.14 27.36 0.71
C LYS A 122 18.84 28.14 0.98
N LYS A 123 18.39 28.95 0.01
CA LYS A 123 17.12 29.70 0.13
C LYS A 123 15.90 28.78 0.23
N CYS A 124 15.92 27.62 -0.45
CA CYS A 124 14.84 26.62 -0.36
C CYS A 124 14.68 26.06 1.07
N ALA A 125 15.79 25.85 1.78
CA ALA A 125 15.80 25.25 3.12
C ALA A 125 15.53 26.25 4.26
N ALA A 126 15.69 27.56 4.03
CA ALA A 126 15.61 28.60 5.07
C ALA A 126 14.31 28.56 5.90
N SER A 127 13.15 28.37 5.25
CA SER A 127 11.85 28.32 5.95
C SER A 127 11.69 27.08 6.83
N PHE A 128 12.36 25.98 6.47
CA PHE A 128 12.43 24.76 7.26
C PHE A 128 13.36 24.97 8.46
N TYR A 129 14.60 25.42 8.24
CA TYR A 129 15.57 25.63 9.32
C TYR A 129 15.07 26.58 10.39
N ARG A 130 14.48 27.72 9.98
CA ARG A 130 13.88 28.67 10.93
C ARG A 130 12.83 28.01 11.82
N LYS A 131 12.01 27.10 11.26
CA LYS A 131 10.98 26.42 12.05
C LYS A 131 11.57 25.29 12.91
N PHE A 132 12.54 24.56 12.38
CA PHE A 132 13.22 23.46 13.05
C PHE A 132 14.00 23.94 14.28
N SER A 133 14.73 25.05 14.15
CA SER A 133 15.47 25.65 15.27
C SER A 133 14.55 26.21 16.36
N GLN A 134 13.39 26.76 15.99
CA GLN A 134 12.41 27.28 16.94
C GLN A 134 11.64 26.18 17.67
N ASN A 135 11.20 25.16 16.94
CA ASN A 135 10.36 24.10 17.49
C ASN A 135 10.51 22.81 16.67
N LYS A 136 11.31 21.87 17.18
CA LYS A 136 11.57 20.55 16.59
C LYS A 136 10.35 19.63 16.54
N THR A 137 9.30 19.88 17.33
CA THR A 137 8.07 19.07 17.38
C THR A 137 6.96 19.62 16.49
N SER A 138 7.17 20.77 15.85
CA SER A 138 6.13 21.44 15.07
C SER A 138 5.57 20.55 13.93
N PRO A 139 4.25 20.32 13.87
CA PRO A 139 3.61 19.56 12.77
C PRO A 139 3.89 20.15 11.37
N SER A 140 4.12 21.47 11.29
CA SER A 140 4.43 22.14 10.01
C SER A 140 5.78 21.75 9.41
N LEU A 141 6.67 21.08 10.16
CA LEU A 141 7.97 20.63 9.67
C LEU A 141 7.83 19.63 8.52
N CYS A 142 6.84 18.73 8.59
CA CYS A 142 6.49 17.78 7.54
C CYS A 142 6.35 18.48 6.16
N ARG A 143 5.43 19.46 6.07
CA ARG A 143 5.19 20.23 4.84
C ARG A 143 6.39 21.07 4.41
N LYS A 144 7.09 21.69 5.36
CA LYS A 144 8.25 22.56 5.07
C LYS A 144 9.42 21.76 4.52
N TYR A 145 9.70 20.59 5.10
CA TYR A 145 10.76 19.68 4.67
C TYR A 145 10.50 19.20 3.23
N THR A 146 9.29 18.71 2.93
CA THR A 146 8.92 18.30 1.57
C THR A 146 9.07 19.45 0.56
N LYS A 147 8.57 20.64 0.89
CA LYS A 147 8.69 21.83 0.02
C LYS A 147 10.16 22.17 -0.24
N ALA A 148 11.00 22.07 0.78
CA ALA A 148 12.42 22.37 0.66
C ALA A 148 13.13 21.33 -0.24
N LYS A 149 12.91 20.02 -0.03
CA LYS A 149 13.46 18.96 -0.88
C LYS A 149 13.12 19.16 -2.36
N LYS A 150 11.84 19.38 -2.68
CA LYS A 150 11.39 19.65 -4.05
C LYS A 150 12.04 20.90 -4.65
N CYS A 151 12.13 21.97 -3.87
CA CYS A 151 12.78 23.21 -4.30
C CYS A 151 14.28 23.02 -4.58
N ILE A 152 14.99 22.27 -3.71
CA ILE A 152 16.41 21.95 -3.90
C ILE A 152 16.59 21.08 -5.15
N ALA A 153 15.81 20.01 -5.30
CA ALA A 153 15.86 19.14 -6.48
C ALA A 153 15.66 19.93 -7.78
N ARG A 154 14.68 20.84 -7.83
CA ARG A 154 14.45 21.73 -8.99
C ARG A 154 15.62 22.68 -9.24
N ALA A 155 16.20 23.25 -8.18
CA ALA A 155 17.35 24.13 -8.31
C ALA A 155 18.58 23.39 -8.87
N MET A 156 18.85 22.18 -8.35
CA MET A 156 19.95 21.34 -8.80
C MET A 156 19.76 20.91 -10.26
N ALA A 157 18.57 20.40 -10.61
CA ALA A 157 18.25 19.98 -11.98
C ALA A 157 18.35 21.13 -13.00
N LYS A 158 18.07 22.37 -12.59
CA LYS A 158 18.14 23.55 -13.47
C LYS A 158 19.54 24.13 -13.61
N TYR A 159 20.34 24.09 -12.56
CA TYR A 159 21.59 24.85 -12.48
C TYR A 159 22.86 23.99 -12.40
N CYS A 160 22.73 22.67 -12.50
CA CYS A 160 23.85 21.73 -12.53
C CYS A 160 23.87 20.90 -13.82
N LYS A 161 25.08 20.48 -14.22
CA LYS A 161 25.29 19.47 -15.25
C LYS A 161 24.75 18.11 -14.78
N LYS A 162 24.28 17.28 -15.69
CA LYS A 162 23.72 15.94 -15.39
C LYS A 162 24.83 14.90 -15.20
N THR A 163 25.75 15.14 -14.28
CA THR A 163 26.78 14.15 -13.90
C THR A 163 26.20 13.09 -12.98
N GLU A 164 26.84 11.93 -12.88
CA GLU A 164 26.42 10.85 -11.97
C GLU A 164 26.33 11.35 -10.53
N ARG A 165 27.31 12.12 -10.07
CA ARG A 165 27.33 12.76 -8.75
C ARG A 165 26.09 13.64 -8.51
N VAL A 166 25.72 14.49 -9.47
CA VAL A 166 24.52 15.35 -9.35
C VAL A 166 23.24 14.50 -9.36
N GLN A 167 23.19 13.44 -10.17
CA GLN A 167 22.04 12.53 -10.19
C GLN A 167 21.87 11.79 -8.85
N GLN A 168 22.96 11.34 -8.22
CA GLN A 168 22.92 10.73 -6.89
C GLN A 168 22.37 11.71 -5.85
N ILE A 169 22.82 12.97 -5.86
CA ILE A 169 22.29 14.02 -4.98
C ILE A 169 20.80 14.26 -5.26
N LEU A 170 20.39 14.33 -6.53
CA LEU A 170 18.98 14.49 -6.91
C LEU A 170 18.12 13.33 -6.40
N LYS A 171 18.61 12.07 -6.49
CA LYS A 171 17.91 10.89 -5.95
C LYS A 171 17.65 11.04 -4.46
N THR A 172 18.60 11.56 -3.67
CA THR A 172 18.39 11.82 -2.23
C THR A 172 17.24 12.80 -1.96
N TYR A 173 17.10 13.85 -2.77
CA TYR A 173 16.01 14.83 -2.63
C TYR A 173 14.68 14.36 -3.23
N GLN A 174 14.70 13.38 -4.14
CA GLN A 174 13.53 12.77 -4.77
C GLN A 174 12.97 11.58 -3.97
N ASP A 175 13.80 10.89 -3.18
CA ASP A 175 13.36 9.87 -2.23
C ASP A 175 12.23 10.43 -1.37
N THR A 176 11.19 9.64 -1.08
CA THR A 176 9.99 10.15 -0.39
C THR A 176 10.14 10.19 1.12
N PHE A 177 11.27 9.78 1.69
CA PHE A 177 11.46 9.74 3.14
C PHE A 177 11.40 11.16 3.76
N ASN A 178 10.58 11.30 4.78
CA ASN A 178 10.41 12.52 5.55
C ASN A 178 10.09 12.18 7.02
N PRO A 179 11.07 12.25 7.92
CA PRO A 179 10.90 11.80 9.30
C PRO A 179 9.95 12.71 10.11
N TYR A 180 9.54 13.85 9.56
CA TYR A 180 8.62 14.78 10.22
C TYR A 180 7.15 14.47 9.93
N CYS A 181 6.86 13.62 8.95
CA CYS A 181 5.51 13.27 8.55
C CYS A 181 5.03 11.94 9.17
N PRO A 182 3.71 11.75 9.37
CA PRO A 182 3.15 10.44 9.69
C PRO A 182 3.56 9.38 8.66
N GLY A 183 4.03 8.23 9.13
CA GLY A 183 4.53 7.15 8.26
C GLY A 183 5.89 7.42 7.61
N SER A 184 6.57 8.51 7.97
CA SER A 184 7.89 8.90 7.45
C SER A 184 7.95 9.10 5.93
N VAL A 185 6.83 9.48 5.32
CA VAL A 185 6.72 9.77 3.88
C VAL A 185 6.40 11.25 3.70
N ASP A 186 7.00 11.88 2.69
CA ASP A 186 6.79 13.27 2.34
C ASP A 186 5.31 13.63 2.33
N ALA A 187 5.00 14.82 2.86
CA ALA A 187 3.66 15.36 2.74
C ALA A 187 3.31 15.32 1.25
N GLN A 188 2.29 14.56 0.89
CA GLN A 188 1.77 14.69 -0.45
C GLN A 188 1.43 16.17 -0.60
N GLU A 189 2.01 16.83 -1.61
CA GLU A 189 1.51 18.12 -2.05
C GLU A 189 0.01 17.90 -2.16
N LYS A 190 -0.81 18.69 -1.43
CA LYS A 190 -2.28 18.59 -1.43
C LYS A 190 -2.64 18.07 -2.81
N PRO A 191 -3.00 16.79 -2.95
CA PRO A 191 -2.95 16.08 -4.23
C PRO A 191 -3.61 17.01 -5.21
N VAL A 192 -2.88 17.46 -6.25
CA VAL A 192 -3.32 18.50 -7.24
C VAL A 192 -4.81 18.40 -7.32
N ARG A 193 -5.55 19.28 -6.58
CA ARG A 193 -6.88 18.97 -6.00
C ARG A 193 -7.42 17.77 -6.76
N SER A 194 -7.12 16.55 -6.28
CA SER A 194 -7.88 15.41 -6.78
C SER A 194 -9.25 15.90 -6.39
N THR A 195 -10.02 16.37 -7.37
CA THR A 195 -11.35 16.89 -7.17
C THR A 195 -12.13 15.63 -6.85
N SER A 196 -11.83 15.03 -5.70
CA SER A 196 -12.60 14.01 -5.05
C SER A 196 -13.96 14.64 -5.04
N SER A 197 -14.84 14.02 -5.81
CA SER A 197 -16.10 14.64 -6.12
C SER A 197 -16.77 14.98 -4.78
N PRO A 198 -17.40 16.17 -4.68
CA PRO A 198 -18.14 16.50 -3.47
C PRO A 198 -19.16 15.39 -3.22
N PHE A 199 -19.33 15.05 -1.95
CA PHE A 199 -20.28 14.07 -1.44
C PHE A 199 -21.04 14.72 -0.29
N GLY A 200 -21.99 15.59 -0.66
CA GLY A 200 -22.57 16.56 0.25
C GLY A 200 -21.50 17.52 0.80
N THR A 201 -21.42 17.61 2.13
CA THR A 201 -20.42 18.37 2.88
C THR A 201 -19.07 17.64 3.05
N CYS A 202 -19.01 16.36 2.70
CA CYS A 202 -17.78 15.57 2.68
C CYS A 202 -17.18 15.54 1.27
N THR A 203 -15.94 15.08 1.18
CA THR A 203 -15.38 14.51 -0.05
C THR A 203 -15.69 13.02 -0.16
N GLU A 204 -15.72 12.48 -1.37
CA GLU A 204 -15.83 11.04 -1.60
C GLU A 204 -14.76 10.23 -0.82
N ARG A 205 -13.54 10.75 -0.69
CA ARG A 205 -12.48 10.10 0.10
C ARG A 205 -12.76 10.10 1.59
N GLU A 206 -13.25 11.21 2.14
CA GLU A 206 -13.63 11.28 3.56
C GLU A 206 -14.76 10.28 3.86
N TYR A 207 -15.77 10.22 3.00
CA TYR A 207 -16.83 9.22 3.10
C TYR A 207 -16.26 7.77 3.10
N PHE A 208 -15.36 7.44 2.18
CA PHE A 208 -14.71 6.13 2.15
C PHE A 208 -13.87 5.86 3.41
N ILE A 209 -13.13 6.85 3.92
CA ILE A 209 -12.34 6.71 5.16
C ILE A 209 -13.27 6.44 6.34
N MET A 210 -14.36 7.19 6.47
CA MET A 210 -15.32 7.02 7.56
C MET A 210 -15.98 5.63 7.51
N THR A 211 -16.39 5.16 6.33
CA THR A 211 -17.05 3.85 6.18
C THR A 211 -16.16 2.65 6.48
N ARG A 212 -14.83 2.81 6.52
CA ARG A 212 -13.90 1.76 6.98
C ARG A 212 -14.19 1.28 8.39
N VAL A 213 -14.67 2.16 9.29
CA VAL A 213 -15.05 1.75 10.64
C VAL A 213 -16.24 0.79 10.63
N CYS A 214 -17.22 1.01 9.75
CA CYS A 214 -18.36 0.12 9.58
C CYS A 214 -17.92 -1.25 9.05
N MET A 215 -17.03 -1.25 8.06
CA MET A 215 -16.46 -2.48 7.51
C MET A 215 -15.70 -3.28 8.55
N ALA A 216 -14.84 -2.62 9.34
CA ALA A 216 -14.09 -3.23 10.43
C ALA A 216 -15.04 -3.85 11.46
N ARG A 217 -16.05 -3.11 11.94
CA ARG A 217 -17.04 -3.59 12.90
C ARG A 217 -17.80 -4.81 12.38
N PHE A 218 -18.19 -4.80 11.10
CA PHE A 218 -18.85 -5.94 10.45
C PHE A 218 -17.97 -7.19 10.42
N VAL A 219 -16.76 -7.08 9.86
CA VAL A 219 -15.82 -8.21 9.73
C VAL A 219 -15.43 -8.75 11.11
N GLN A 220 -15.06 -7.88 12.05
CA GLN A 220 -14.66 -8.30 13.40
C GLN A 220 -15.82 -8.95 14.17
N THR A 221 -17.06 -8.52 13.96
CA THR A 221 -18.23 -9.16 14.59
C THR A 221 -18.43 -10.58 14.04
N LEU A 222 -18.24 -10.79 12.73
CA LEU A 222 -18.30 -12.12 12.13
C LEU A 222 -17.15 -13.02 12.60
N GLN A 223 -15.94 -12.47 12.74
CA GLN A 223 -14.79 -13.21 13.27
C GLN A 223 -14.98 -13.60 14.74
N LYS A 224 -15.49 -12.68 15.56
CA LYS A 224 -15.73 -12.90 16.99
C LYS A 224 -16.90 -13.86 17.25
N TYR A 225 -17.93 -13.82 16.41
CA TYR A 225 -19.15 -14.61 16.58
C TYR A 225 -19.55 -15.32 15.27
N PRO A 226 -18.80 -16.37 14.86
CA PRO A 226 -19.00 -17.02 13.55
C PRO A 226 -20.38 -17.65 13.37
N LYS A 227 -21.08 -17.98 14.47
CA LYS A 227 -22.44 -18.53 14.45
C LYS A 227 -23.53 -17.46 14.28
N LYS A 228 -23.22 -16.17 14.41
CA LYS A 228 -24.23 -15.11 14.22
C LYS A 228 -24.66 -15.05 12.76
N PRO A 229 -25.98 -14.95 12.47
CA PRO A 229 -26.45 -14.81 11.11
C PRO A 229 -25.82 -13.59 10.42
N CYS A 230 -25.15 -13.80 9.28
CA CYS A 230 -24.44 -12.72 8.61
C CYS A 230 -25.37 -11.55 8.27
N ARG A 231 -26.59 -11.84 7.82
CA ARG A 231 -27.65 -10.85 7.53
C ARG A 231 -27.89 -9.88 8.69
N TRP A 232 -27.96 -10.40 9.91
CA TRP A 232 -28.13 -9.58 11.10
C TRP A 232 -26.90 -8.68 11.33
N VAL A 233 -25.70 -9.27 11.26
CA VAL A 233 -24.45 -8.51 11.45
C VAL A 233 -24.29 -7.43 10.36
N PHE A 234 -24.63 -7.74 9.12
CA PHE A 234 -24.63 -6.80 7.99
C PHE A 234 -25.52 -5.59 8.29
N THR A 235 -26.80 -5.83 8.62
CA THR A 235 -27.76 -4.75 8.88
C THR A 235 -27.29 -3.84 10.02
N HIS A 236 -26.89 -4.42 11.16
CA HIS A 236 -26.60 -3.65 12.36
C HIS A 236 -25.17 -3.08 12.45
N LYS A 237 -24.18 -3.67 11.76
CA LYS A 237 -22.77 -3.23 11.86
C LYS A 237 -22.26 -2.53 10.63
N LEU A 238 -22.77 -2.88 9.44
CA LEU A 238 -22.34 -2.27 8.17
C LEU A 238 -23.37 -1.31 7.62
N HIS A 239 -24.59 -1.79 7.36
CA HIS A 239 -25.61 -1.06 6.61
C HIS A 239 -26.05 0.23 7.31
N ASN A 240 -26.53 0.12 8.55
CA ASN A 240 -26.98 1.29 9.32
C ASN A 240 -25.83 2.28 9.55
N CYS A 241 -24.64 1.79 9.89
CA CYS A 241 -23.45 2.62 10.07
C CYS A 241 -23.09 3.41 8.80
N ALA A 242 -23.13 2.77 7.62
CA ALA A 242 -22.88 3.45 6.35
C ALA A 242 -23.99 4.45 5.98
N LYS A 243 -25.25 4.14 6.30
CA LYS A 243 -26.38 5.06 6.16
C LYS A 243 -26.17 6.32 7.00
N ASP A 244 -25.83 6.16 8.27
CA ASP A 244 -25.62 7.27 9.21
C ASP A 244 -24.47 8.18 8.76
N ILE A 245 -23.36 7.60 8.28
CA ILE A 245 -22.24 8.36 7.70
C ILE A 245 -22.68 9.10 6.43
N THR A 246 -23.51 8.49 5.58
CA THR A 246 -24.04 9.16 4.38
C THR A 246 -24.90 10.35 4.77
N LEU A 247 -25.83 10.18 5.70
CA LEU A 247 -26.67 11.25 6.23
C LEU A 247 -25.84 12.35 6.91
N HIS A 248 -24.76 12.00 7.60
CA HIS A 248 -23.81 12.97 8.16
C HIS A 248 -23.16 13.83 7.08
N CYS A 249 -22.69 13.21 5.99
CA CYS A 249 -22.12 13.94 4.87
C CYS A 249 -23.16 14.84 4.18
N HIS A 250 -24.42 14.44 4.15
CA HIS A 250 -25.54 15.20 3.60
C HIS A 250 -26.35 15.99 4.66
N LYS A 251 -25.73 16.32 5.80
CA LYS A 251 -26.43 16.97 6.94
C LYS A 251 -27.01 18.35 6.60
N ASN A 252 -26.38 19.08 5.68
CA ASN A 252 -26.79 20.41 5.26
C ASN A 252 -27.76 20.38 4.06
N ASP A 253 -28.03 19.20 3.49
CA ASP A 253 -28.94 19.07 2.36
C ASP A 253 -30.40 19.08 2.84
N SER A 254 -31.31 19.27 1.89
CA SER A 254 -32.76 19.31 2.17
C SER A 254 -33.28 17.99 2.74
N ASN A 255 -34.38 18.06 3.48
CA ASN A 255 -35.04 16.86 4.02
C ASN A 255 -35.45 15.88 2.90
N TYR A 256 -35.80 16.40 1.72
CA TYR A 256 -36.09 15.59 0.54
C TYR A 256 -34.88 14.73 0.12
N VAL A 257 -33.68 15.32 0.06
CA VAL A 257 -32.44 14.58 -0.26
C VAL A 257 -32.17 13.50 0.78
N LYS A 258 -32.33 13.80 2.07
CA LYS A 258 -32.14 12.84 3.17
C LYS A 258 -33.11 11.66 3.08
N GLN A 259 -34.40 11.92 2.85
CA GLN A 259 -35.40 10.86 2.65
C GLN A 259 -35.08 9.98 1.44
N ASN A 260 -34.59 10.57 0.34
CA ASN A 260 -34.18 9.82 -0.84
C ASN A 260 -32.94 8.95 -0.57
N ILE A 261 -31.99 9.43 0.24
CA ILE A 261 -30.86 8.61 0.72
C ILE A 261 -31.39 7.41 1.50
N GLU A 262 -32.28 7.61 2.47
CA GLU A 262 -32.86 6.52 3.26
C GLU A 262 -33.59 5.49 2.39
N LYS A 263 -34.51 5.94 1.53
CA LYS A 263 -35.21 5.07 0.57
C LYS A 263 -34.24 4.30 -0.32
N SER A 264 -33.16 4.93 -0.76
CA SER A 264 -32.12 4.29 -1.57
C SER A 264 -31.39 3.20 -0.79
N PHE A 265 -31.04 3.44 0.48
CA PHE A 265 -30.46 2.42 1.35
C PHE A 265 -31.41 1.24 1.55
N ASP A 266 -32.67 1.50 1.87
CA ASP A 266 -33.68 0.45 2.09
C ASP A 266 -33.90 -0.42 0.85
N ARG A 267 -34.05 0.23 -0.33
CA ARG A 267 -34.21 -0.47 -1.61
C ARG A 267 -33.00 -1.32 -1.97
N ASN A 268 -31.79 -0.83 -1.69
CA ASN A 268 -30.55 -1.53 -2.03
C ASN A 268 -30.11 -2.57 -0.96
N ARG A 269 -30.73 -2.58 0.22
CA ARG A 269 -30.34 -3.45 1.34
C ARG A 269 -30.26 -4.93 0.96
N PRO A 270 -31.26 -5.57 0.30
CA PRO A 270 -31.19 -7.00 -0.02
C PRO A 270 -30.04 -7.33 -0.98
N PHE A 271 -29.75 -6.46 -1.93
CA PHE A 271 -28.63 -6.64 -2.87
C PHE A 271 -27.28 -6.54 -2.15
N GLN A 272 -27.10 -5.51 -1.31
CA GLN A 272 -25.87 -5.34 -0.54
C GLN A 272 -25.67 -6.48 0.46
N GLU A 273 -26.73 -6.93 1.11
CA GLU A 273 -26.69 -8.06 2.04
C GLU A 273 -26.14 -9.32 1.35
N ARG A 274 -26.71 -9.72 0.20
CA ARG A 274 -26.19 -10.85 -0.60
C ARG A 274 -24.73 -10.65 -0.99
N LYS A 275 -24.38 -9.44 -1.43
CA LYS A 275 -23.01 -9.08 -1.79
C LYS A 275 -22.01 -9.34 -0.66
N PHE A 276 -22.33 -8.93 0.57
CA PHE A 276 -21.44 -9.08 1.72
C PHE A 276 -21.54 -10.46 2.40
N CYS A 277 -22.71 -11.08 2.43
CA CYS A 277 -22.94 -12.33 3.15
C CYS A 277 -22.73 -13.59 2.31
N ASP A 278 -23.11 -13.57 1.04
CA ASP A 278 -22.91 -14.72 0.15
C ASP A 278 -21.53 -14.67 -0.50
N GLY A 279 -20.79 -13.56 -0.29
CA GLY A 279 -19.46 -13.33 -0.82
C GLY A 279 -19.43 -13.22 -2.35
N ILE A 280 -20.60 -13.11 -3.00
CA ILE A 280 -20.71 -13.03 -4.47
C ILE A 280 -19.99 -11.78 -4.99
N TYR A 281 -19.89 -10.72 -4.18
CA TYR A 281 -19.23 -9.46 -4.55
C TYR A 281 -18.42 -8.81 -3.42
N PHE A 282 -17.80 -9.59 -2.53
CA PHE A 282 -16.74 -9.05 -1.65
C PHE A 282 -15.44 -8.87 -2.45
N GLN A 283 -15.56 -8.21 -3.61
CA GLN A 283 -14.44 -7.86 -4.48
C GLN A 283 -13.76 -6.61 -3.93
N LEU A 284 -12.47 -6.46 -4.21
CA LEU A 284 -11.80 -5.20 -3.90
C LEU A 284 -12.43 -4.09 -4.75
N SER A 285 -12.50 -2.89 -4.19
CA SER A 285 -12.93 -1.72 -4.95
C SER A 285 -12.07 -1.56 -6.21
N TYR A 286 -12.68 -1.09 -7.29
CA TYR A 286 -11.97 -0.80 -8.52
C TYR A 286 -11.47 0.65 -8.45
N PRO A 287 -10.22 0.94 -8.86
CA PRO A 287 -9.92 2.31 -9.31
C PRO A 287 -10.90 2.64 -10.45
N SER A 288 -11.07 3.93 -10.75
CA SER A 288 -11.97 4.35 -11.83
C SER A 288 -11.18 4.71 -13.10
N PRO A 289 -10.40 3.79 -13.70
CA PRO A 289 -9.73 4.11 -14.95
C PRO A 289 -10.80 4.31 -16.03
N LYS A 290 -10.59 5.30 -16.91
CA LYS A 290 -11.44 5.41 -18.09
C LYS A 290 -11.32 4.11 -18.89
N ARG A 291 -12.42 3.60 -19.49
CA ARG A 291 -12.45 2.28 -20.18
C ARG A 291 -11.32 2.08 -21.19
N ASN A 292 -10.80 3.16 -21.78
CA ASN A 292 -9.70 3.15 -22.76
C ASN A 292 -8.28 3.28 -22.15
N GLN A 293 -8.16 3.30 -20.82
CA GLN A 293 -6.87 3.44 -20.13
C GLN A 293 -6.29 2.11 -19.64
N CYS A 294 -7.02 1.01 -19.75
CA CYS A 294 -6.55 -0.32 -19.35
C CYS A 294 -6.58 -1.31 -20.51
N LYS A 295 -5.67 -2.28 -20.48
CA LYS A 295 -5.69 -3.46 -21.35
C LYS A 295 -6.95 -4.28 -21.07
N LYS A 296 -7.46 -4.99 -22.08
CA LYS A 296 -8.67 -5.83 -21.99
C LYS A 296 -8.59 -6.84 -20.84
N ASP A 297 -7.40 -7.36 -20.55
CA ASP A 297 -7.20 -8.40 -19.55
C ASP A 297 -7.15 -7.89 -18.10
N TYR A 298 -7.23 -6.58 -17.88
CA TYR A 298 -7.14 -5.98 -16.53
C TYR A 298 -8.20 -6.56 -15.57
N PHE A 299 -9.46 -6.65 -16.01
CA PHE A 299 -10.55 -7.16 -15.18
C PHE A 299 -10.35 -8.64 -14.82
N LEU A 300 -9.87 -9.44 -15.77
CA LEU A 300 -9.55 -10.84 -15.54
C LEU A 300 -8.39 -11.01 -14.55
N ALA A 301 -7.32 -10.21 -14.72
CA ALA A 301 -6.18 -10.23 -13.80
C ALA A 301 -6.59 -9.85 -12.37
N LYS A 302 -7.41 -8.82 -12.20
CA LYS A 302 -7.94 -8.43 -10.89
C LYS A 302 -8.82 -9.52 -10.28
N HIS A 303 -9.69 -10.16 -11.06
CA HIS A 303 -10.52 -11.27 -10.58
C HIS A 303 -9.64 -12.41 -10.02
N LYS A 304 -8.58 -12.79 -10.75
CA LYS A 304 -7.61 -13.81 -10.31
C LYS A 304 -6.92 -13.43 -9.00
N CYS A 305 -6.62 -12.14 -8.79
CA CYS A 305 -6.02 -11.67 -7.52
C CYS A 305 -6.92 -11.92 -6.30
N GLU A 306 -8.24 -11.92 -6.48
CA GLU A 306 -9.21 -11.98 -5.38
C GLU A 306 -9.72 -13.39 -5.10
N GLU A 307 -9.56 -14.32 -6.05
CA GLU A 307 -10.15 -15.66 -6.04
C GLU A 307 -9.87 -16.43 -4.75
N SER A 308 -8.61 -16.57 -4.35
CA SER A 308 -8.22 -17.31 -3.14
C SER A 308 -8.81 -16.69 -1.87
N TYR A 309 -8.85 -15.36 -1.81
CA TYR A 309 -9.39 -14.61 -0.69
C TYR A 309 -10.92 -14.78 -0.61
N ILE A 310 -11.63 -14.61 -1.72
CA ILE A 310 -13.08 -14.75 -1.81
C ILE A 310 -13.51 -16.18 -1.47
N ALA A 311 -12.83 -17.19 -2.01
CA ALA A 311 -13.11 -18.60 -1.72
C ALA A 311 -12.97 -18.90 -0.21
N THR A 312 -11.92 -18.38 0.42
CA THR A 312 -11.69 -18.52 1.87
C THR A 312 -12.80 -17.84 2.66
N TYR A 313 -13.19 -16.61 2.28
CA TYR A 313 -14.22 -15.83 2.97
C TYR A 313 -15.61 -16.51 2.88
N LYS A 314 -15.95 -17.05 1.70
CA LYS A 314 -17.20 -17.79 1.50
C LYS A 314 -17.26 -19.04 2.38
N LYS A 315 -16.16 -19.80 2.45
CA LYS A 315 -16.05 -21.02 3.25
C LYS A 315 -16.13 -20.73 4.75
N ASN A 316 -15.37 -19.74 5.24
CA ASN A 316 -15.34 -19.37 6.64
C ASN A 316 -15.02 -17.87 6.81
N LYS A 317 -16.03 -17.09 7.16
CA LYS A 317 -15.91 -15.63 7.37
C LYS A 317 -15.04 -15.26 8.58
N ALA A 318 -14.79 -16.22 9.48
CA ALA A 318 -13.93 -16.08 10.65
C ALA A 318 -12.51 -16.65 10.44
N ASP A 319 -12.16 -17.06 9.21
CA ASP A 319 -10.86 -17.67 8.93
C ASP A 319 -9.71 -16.68 9.20
N VAL A 320 -8.79 -17.08 10.09
CA VAL A 320 -7.66 -16.24 10.53
C VAL A 320 -6.68 -15.93 9.40
N THR A 321 -6.67 -16.70 8.32
CA THR A 321 -5.82 -16.47 7.15
C THR A 321 -6.34 -15.34 6.25
N LEU A 322 -7.59 -14.89 6.42
CA LEU A 322 -8.19 -13.80 5.64
C LEU A 322 -7.39 -12.51 5.72
N CYS A 323 -6.83 -12.16 6.89
CA CYS A 323 -5.95 -11.00 7.06
C CYS A 323 -4.81 -11.00 6.02
N ARG A 324 -4.10 -12.12 5.90
CA ARG A 324 -2.97 -12.27 4.98
C ARG A 324 -3.42 -12.41 3.52
N LYS A 325 -4.47 -13.19 3.24
CA LYS A 325 -5.01 -13.37 1.89
C LYS A 325 -5.56 -12.07 1.31
N TYR A 326 -6.23 -11.26 2.11
CA TYR A 326 -6.73 -9.95 1.70
C TYR A 326 -5.59 -8.99 1.36
N ALA A 327 -4.53 -8.95 2.18
CA ALA A 327 -3.33 -8.16 1.91
C ALA A 327 -2.64 -8.58 0.60
N GLN A 328 -2.59 -9.88 0.31
CA GLN A 328 -2.07 -10.42 -0.95
C GLN A 328 -2.92 -10.01 -2.14
N ALA A 329 -4.24 -10.16 -2.02
CA ALA A 329 -5.18 -9.76 -3.07
C ALA A 329 -5.03 -8.27 -3.40
N LYS A 330 -4.93 -7.40 -2.38
CA LYS A 330 -4.68 -5.96 -2.56
C LYS A 330 -3.38 -5.67 -3.29
N ASN A 331 -2.27 -6.30 -2.87
CA ASN A 331 -0.98 -6.12 -3.52
C ASN A 331 -0.99 -6.61 -4.98
N CYS A 332 -1.61 -7.76 -5.25
CA CYS A 332 -1.78 -8.29 -6.60
C CYS A 332 -2.62 -7.32 -7.47
N ALA A 333 -3.78 -6.89 -6.98
CA ALA A 333 -4.67 -5.99 -7.69
C ALA A 333 -4.02 -4.62 -7.95
N LYS A 334 -3.27 -4.10 -6.98
CA LYS A 334 -2.45 -2.89 -7.11
C LYS A 334 -1.42 -3.02 -8.24
N ASN A 335 -0.65 -4.10 -8.25
CA ASN A 335 0.34 -4.33 -9.29
C ASN A 335 -0.30 -4.51 -10.67
N ALA A 336 -1.42 -5.24 -10.75
CA ALA A 336 -2.19 -5.39 -11.99
C ALA A 336 -2.73 -4.04 -12.50
N SER A 337 -3.25 -3.19 -11.62
CA SER A 337 -3.69 -1.83 -11.99
C SER A 337 -2.55 -0.99 -12.55
N LEU A 338 -1.37 -1.02 -11.93
CA LEU A 338 -0.24 -0.21 -12.37
C LEU A 338 0.45 -0.75 -13.63
N SER A 339 0.36 -2.06 -13.92
CA SER A 339 1.00 -2.69 -15.08
C SER A 339 0.09 -2.83 -16.31
N LEU A 340 -1.22 -2.99 -16.09
CA LEU A 340 -2.19 -3.21 -17.15
C LEU A 340 -2.99 -1.95 -17.51
N CYS A 341 -2.79 -0.86 -16.78
CA CYS A 341 -3.38 0.44 -17.10
C CYS A 341 -2.32 1.52 -17.32
N LYS A 342 -2.70 2.61 -17.99
CA LYS A 342 -1.86 3.77 -18.20
C LYS A 342 -1.48 4.38 -16.86
N ASP A 343 -0.19 4.29 -16.52
CA ASP A 343 0.34 4.81 -15.26
C ASP A 343 0.32 6.36 -15.25
N THR A 344 -0.77 6.90 -14.68
CA THR A 344 -0.94 8.34 -14.48
C THR A 344 -0.79 8.69 -13.00
N PRO A 345 -0.41 9.95 -12.66
CA PRO A 345 -0.42 10.40 -11.27
C PRO A 345 -1.76 10.18 -10.56
N GLN A 346 -2.87 10.38 -11.27
CA GLN A 346 -4.22 10.15 -10.74
C GLN A 346 -4.47 8.66 -10.45
N LEU A 347 -4.14 7.76 -11.39
CA LEU A 347 -4.27 6.32 -11.16
C LEU A 347 -3.43 5.87 -9.96
N ARG A 348 -2.18 6.34 -9.84
CA ARG A 348 -1.32 6.02 -8.68
C ARG A 348 -1.94 6.48 -7.36
N ASP A 349 -2.50 7.68 -7.32
CA ASP A 349 -3.17 8.22 -6.14
C ASP A 349 -4.43 7.40 -5.78
N GLU A 350 -5.29 7.07 -6.75
CA GLU A 350 -6.46 6.21 -6.55
C GLU A 350 -6.09 4.80 -6.08
N VAL A 351 -5.14 4.15 -6.75
CA VAL A 351 -4.65 2.80 -6.42
C VAL A 351 -4.01 2.80 -5.03
N ASN A 352 -3.24 3.82 -4.68
CA ASN A 352 -2.64 3.93 -3.35
C ASN A 352 -3.67 4.19 -2.26
N PHE A 353 -4.76 4.89 -2.56
CA PHE A 353 -5.86 5.12 -1.61
C PHE A 353 -6.72 3.86 -1.41
N ILE A 354 -7.11 3.21 -2.52
CA ILE A 354 -7.99 2.02 -2.51
C ILE A 354 -7.27 0.82 -1.89
N TYR A 355 -6.01 0.59 -2.28
CA TYR A 355 -5.19 -0.52 -1.80
C TYR A 355 -4.15 -0.04 -0.78
N ASP A 356 -4.54 0.88 0.12
CA ASP A 356 -3.69 1.28 1.22
C ASP A 356 -3.57 0.15 2.26
N ARG A 357 -3.00 0.47 3.43
CA ARG A 357 -2.78 -0.52 4.49
C ARG A 357 -4.04 -0.98 5.21
N PHE A 358 -5.20 -0.33 5.06
CA PHE A 358 -6.39 -0.70 5.80
C PHE A 358 -6.83 -2.13 5.50
N ASN A 359 -7.01 -2.95 6.54
CA ASN A 359 -7.38 -4.35 6.41
C ASN A 359 -8.37 -4.75 7.51
N PRO A 360 -9.67 -4.91 7.21
CA PRO A 360 -10.68 -5.17 8.23
C PRO A 360 -10.57 -6.57 8.85
N PHE A 361 -9.81 -7.49 8.25
CA PHE A 361 -9.63 -8.86 8.73
C PHE A 361 -8.48 -9.00 9.73
N CYS A 362 -7.61 -7.99 9.83
CA CYS A 362 -6.49 -7.98 10.76
C CYS A 362 -6.87 -7.29 12.06
N PHE A 363 -6.36 -7.77 13.20
CA PHE A 363 -6.63 -7.21 14.52
C PHE A 363 -6.28 -5.70 14.61
N ASN A 364 -5.13 -5.31 14.06
CA ASN A 364 -4.65 -3.92 14.04
C ASN A 364 -5.22 -3.08 12.88
N LEU A 365 -6.25 -3.58 12.17
CA LEU A 365 -6.85 -2.95 11.00
C LEU A 365 -5.86 -2.58 9.87
N SER A 366 -4.70 -3.24 9.87
CA SER A 366 -3.60 -2.98 8.95
C SER A 366 -3.08 -4.27 8.36
N ASP A 367 -2.67 -4.24 7.10
CA ASP A 367 -1.95 -5.33 6.47
C ASP A 367 -0.72 -5.74 7.28
N PRO A 368 -0.40 -7.04 7.34
CA PRO A 368 0.86 -7.52 7.88
C PRO A 368 2.02 -7.08 6.96
N PRO A 369 3.25 -6.96 7.50
CA PRO A 369 4.43 -6.69 6.69
C PRO A 369 4.57 -7.73 5.57
N SER A 370 4.91 -7.26 4.37
CA SER A 370 5.10 -8.12 3.21
C SER A 370 6.38 -8.95 3.40
N ASN A 371 6.24 -10.21 3.83
CA ASN A 371 7.36 -11.17 3.82
C ASN A 371 7.66 -11.54 2.36
N LYS A 372 8.40 -10.70 1.64
CA LYS A 372 8.68 -10.86 0.21
C LYS A 372 9.46 -12.15 -0.14
N GLY A 373 10.13 -12.78 0.82
CA GLY A 373 11.00 -13.93 0.56
C GLY A 373 10.33 -15.30 0.31
N ARG A 374 9.00 -15.44 0.46
CA ARG A 374 8.33 -16.77 0.33
C ARG A 374 7.49 -16.94 -0.95
N TRP A 375 7.18 -15.86 -1.67
CA TRP A 375 6.09 -15.88 -2.66
C TRP A 375 6.48 -16.33 -4.07
N GLU A 376 7.74 -16.15 -4.48
CA GLU A 376 8.20 -16.61 -5.81
C GLU A 376 8.15 -18.12 -6.00
N ARG A 377 8.05 -18.91 -4.93
CA ARG A 377 7.93 -20.37 -5.01
C ARG A 377 6.51 -20.88 -5.31
N VAL A 378 5.46 -20.20 -4.84
CA VAL A 378 4.08 -20.73 -4.93
C VAL A 378 3.48 -20.56 -6.33
N THR A 379 3.87 -19.54 -7.09
CA THR A 379 3.38 -19.33 -8.46
C THR A 379 4.08 -20.17 -9.53
N ARG A 380 5.16 -20.88 -9.19
CA ARG A 380 5.93 -21.67 -10.17
C ARG A 380 5.48 -23.14 -10.25
N GLU A 381 4.81 -23.66 -9.22
CA GLU A 381 4.38 -25.07 -9.17
C GLU A 381 3.03 -25.35 -9.86
N SER A 382 2.24 -24.33 -10.19
CA SER A 382 0.91 -24.50 -10.81
C SER A 382 0.87 -24.32 -12.34
N GLY A 383 2.03 -24.25 -13.02
CA GLY A 383 2.11 -23.87 -14.44
C GLY A 383 2.85 -24.82 -15.39
N ALA A 384 3.18 -26.06 -14.99
CA ALA A 384 3.92 -26.98 -15.86
C ALA A 384 3.35 -28.41 -15.86
N GLN A 385 2.13 -28.58 -16.39
CA GLN A 385 1.73 -29.87 -16.97
C GLN A 385 1.93 -29.80 -18.48
N ARG A 386 3.00 -30.47 -18.93
CA ARG A 386 3.32 -30.77 -20.33
C ARG A 386 2.19 -31.63 -20.92
N LEU A 387 1.54 -31.12 -21.97
CA LEU A 387 0.74 -31.94 -22.88
C LEU A 387 1.70 -32.77 -23.74
N THR A 388 1.64 -34.09 -23.58
CA THR A 388 2.25 -35.06 -24.50
C THR A 388 1.28 -35.34 -25.64
N ASN A 389 1.74 -35.06 -26.86
CA ASN A 389 1.06 -35.41 -28.10
C ASN A 389 1.08 -36.92 -28.31
N THR A 390 -0.10 -37.51 -28.54
CA THR A 390 -0.22 -38.83 -29.18
C THR A 390 -1.03 -38.66 -30.45
N SER A 391 -0.44 -39.12 -31.54
CA SER A 391 -0.91 -39.08 -32.93
C SER A 391 -1.81 -40.28 -33.30
N VAL A 392 -2.48 -40.17 -34.46
CA VAL A 392 -3.03 -41.22 -35.37
C VAL A 392 -4.55 -41.54 -35.19
N PRO A 393 -5.37 -41.86 -36.23
CA PRO A 393 -5.49 -41.32 -37.61
C PRO A 393 -6.95 -41.08 -38.10
N THR A 394 -7.04 -40.64 -39.35
CA THR A 394 -8.14 -40.32 -40.28
C THR A 394 -9.22 -41.39 -40.56
N ARG A 395 -10.50 -40.99 -40.61
CA ARG A 395 -11.60 -41.43 -41.53
C ARG A 395 -12.83 -40.55 -41.21
N GLY A 396 -13.41 -39.75 -42.11
CA GLY A 396 -14.13 -40.14 -43.32
C GLY A 396 -15.64 -40.19 -43.00
N SER A 397 -16.43 -39.22 -43.49
CA SER A 397 -17.82 -39.37 -43.96
C SER A 397 -18.58 -38.05 -44.07
N THR A 398 -19.20 -37.90 -45.24
CA THR A 398 -20.19 -36.94 -45.73
C THR A 398 -21.53 -37.06 -45.00
N SER A 399 -22.25 -35.95 -44.76
CA SER A 399 -23.70 -35.81 -45.03
C SER A 399 -24.25 -34.46 -44.53
N ASP A 400 -25.23 -33.97 -45.30
CA ASP A 400 -25.94 -32.72 -45.18
C ASP A 400 -26.96 -32.66 -44.04
N SER A 401 -27.41 -31.42 -43.80
CA SER A 401 -28.80 -31.00 -43.50
C SER A 401 -29.24 -30.72 -42.04
N VAL A 402 -29.55 -29.42 -41.85
CA VAL A 402 -30.77 -28.83 -41.27
C VAL A 402 -30.97 -28.75 -39.74
N SER A 403 -31.15 -27.49 -39.31
CA SER A 403 -31.97 -26.99 -38.19
C SER A 403 -31.57 -27.27 -36.74
N SER A 404 -31.20 -26.21 -36.02
CA SER A 404 -32.09 -25.57 -35.04
C SER A 404 -31.34 -24.48 -34.25
N GLY A 405 -32.08 -23.43 -33.89
CA GLY A 405 -31.58 -22.26 -33.19
C GLY A 405 -31.11 -22.52 -31.77
N GLY A 406 -30.29 -21.59 -31.26
CA GLY A 406 -29.92 -21.58 -29.85
C GLY A 406 -28.63 -20.84 -29.52
N GLN A 407 -28.34 -19.69 -30.12
CA GLN A 407 -27.23 -18.86 -29.65
C GLN A 407 -27.65 -17.98 -28.46
N SER A 408 -27.49 -18.59 -27.28
CA SER A 408 -27.02 -18.01 -26.01
C SER A 408 -27.06 -16.46 -25.88
N LEU A 409 -28.15 -15.98 -25.29
CA LEU A 409 -28.31 -14.61 -24.77
C LEU A 409 -27.52 -14.34 -23.47
N TYR A 410 -26.71 -15.29 -22.98
CA TYR A 410 -26.09 -15.21 -21.65
C TYR A 410 -24.77 -14.40 -21.58
N ALA A 411 -24.19 -14.00 -22.71
CA ALA A 411 -22.91 -13.29 -22.72
C ALA A 411 -23.00 -11.75 -22.83
N LYS A 412 -24.20 -11.17 -23.01
CA LYS A 412 -24.37 -9.70 -23.22
C LYS A 412 -24.97 -8.93 -22.04
N LEU A 413 -25.43 -9.60 -20.98
CA LEU A 413 -26.06 -8.95 -19.81
C LEU A 413 -25.10 -8.64 -18.64
N LEU A 414 -23.85 -9.09 -18.68
CA LEU A 414 -22.90 -8.97 -17.55
C LEU A 414 -22.13 -7.64 -17.46
N ASN A 415 -22.32 -6.70 -18.39
CA ASN A 415 -21.50 -5.47 -18.46
C ASN A 415 -22.18 -4.17 -17.98
N ILE A 416 -23.40 -4.22 -17.43
CA ILE A 416 -24.18 -3.01 -17.09
C ILE A 416 -24.44 -2.83 -15.57
N VAL A 417 -24.35 -3.87 -14.75
CA VAL A 417 -24.87 -3.80 -13.36
C VAL A 417 -23.86 -3.28 -12.32
N VAL A 418 -22.55 -3.38 -12.56
CA VAL A 418 -21.54 -2.96 -11.56
C VAL A 418 -21.29 -1.45 -11.54
N ALA A 419 -21.59 -0.75 -12.63
CA ALA A 419 -21.53 0.72 -12.68
C ALA A 419 -22.72 1.38 -11.96
N LEU A 420 -23.86 0.68 -11.84
CA LEU A 420 -25.10 1.27 -11.34
C LEU A 420 -25.15 1.50 -9.83
N CYS A 421 -24.31 0.86 -9.01
CA CYS A 421 -24.33 1.08 -7.55
C CYS A 421 -23.55 2.32 -7.08
N PHE A 422 -22.60 2.81 -7.88
CA PHE A 422 -21.97 4.13 -7.65
C PHE A 422 -22.65 5.23 -8.47
N LEU A 423 -23.30 4.89 -9.58
CA LEU A 423 -24.17 5.81 -10.33
C LEU A 423 -25.53 6.04 -9.67
N SER A 424 -26.07 5.12 -8.87
CA SER A 424 -27.37 5.32 -8.21
C SER A 424 -27.37 6.38 -7.10
N LEU A 425 -26.20 6.84 -6.64
CA LEU A 425 -26.07 8.07 -5.84
C LEU A 425 -25.80 9.31 -6.69
N ARG A 426 -25.29 9.17 -7.93
CA ARG A 426 -25.15 10.29 -8.87
C ARG A 426 -26.44 10.63 -9.62
N VAL A 427 -27.34 9.67 -9.80
CA VAL A 427 -28.63 9.86 -10.51
C VAL A 427 -29.71 10.49 -9.63
N VAL A 428 -29.49 10.59 -8.31
CA VAL A 428 -30.48 11.19 -7.37
C VAL A 428 -30.18 12.67 -7.09
N VAL A 429 -29.11 13.23 -7.68
CA VAL A 429 -28.68 14.63 -7.47
C VAL A 429 -28.70 15.43 -8.79
N PHE A 430 -29.55 15.05 -9.74
CA PHE A 430 -29.95 15.90 -10.87
C PHE A 430 -31.45 15.85 -11.05
#